data_AF-A0A126Z0X2-F1
#
_entry.id   AF-A0A126Z0X2-F1
#
_cell.length_a   1.000
_cell.length_b   1.000
_cell.length_c   1.000
_cell.angle_alpha   90.00
_cell.angle_beta   90.00
_cell.angle_gamma   90.00
#
_symmetry.space_group_name_H-M   'P 1'
#
loop_
_entity.id
_entity.type
_entity.pdbx_description
1 polymer ?
#
loop_
_entity_poly.entity_id
_entity_poly.type
_entity_poly.pdbx_seq_one_letter_code
_entity_poly.pdbx_strand_id
1 'polypeptide(L)'
;MAVDASHEGCFAHASRLYAVPSDSGHTVAETAASYVDASFVRSRVRSRLALHWSTLLGAVLGGLFLDASAWHSSGLTDPIDLLMLFGLGAIVGVSTAVGMRRALQSHPAEITVRLPAIEIPVDVARRSPGDATADELVLWSILTRRFRAARVALENLPFEQDATEAQARSGGSTITPAATSALAELAYVTARHDFEPVAELLGLPLPD
;
A
#
# COMPACT_ATOMS: atom_id res chain seq x y z
N MET A 1 -2.35 -28.10 16.37
CA MET A 1 -2.36 -26.82 17.11
C MET A 1 -2.10 -25.73 16.09
N ALA A 2 -2.71 -24.55 16.22
CA ALA A 2 -2.43 -23.43 15.32
C ALA A 2 -1.04 -22.85 15.62
N VAL A 3 -0.33 -22.40 14.58
CA VAL A 3 0.96 -21.73 14.72
C VAL A 3 0.74 -20.28 15.14
N ASP A 4 1.46 -19.86 16.17
CA ASP A 4 1.44 -18.49 16.69
C ASP A 4 2.86 -17.92 16.85
N ALA A 5 2.99 -16.79 17.52
CA ALA A 5 4.28 -16.12 17.70
C ALA A 5 5.23 -16.83 18.68
N SER A 6 4.80 -17.92 19.33
CA SER A 6 5.69 -18.75 20.16
C SER A 6 6.55 -19.71 19.34
N HIS A 7 6.23 -19.87 18.05
CA HIS A 7 6.99 -20.70 17.13
C HIS A 7 8.41 -20.14 16.89
N GLU A 8 9.43 -21.01 16.91
CA GLU A 8 10.85 -20.63 16.96
C GLU A 8 11.30 -19.74 15.78
N GLY A 9 10.64 -19.87 14.63
CA GLY A 9 10.93 -19.08 13.42
C GLY A 9 9.96 -17.93 13.15
N CYS A 10 9.08 -17.58 14.10
CA CYS A 10 8.01 -16.61 13.88
C CYS A 10 7.98 -15.47 14.89
N PHE A 11 7.41 -14.33 14.48
CA PHE A 11 7.13 -13.20 15.36
C PHE A 11 5.84 -12.49 14.97
N ALA A 12 5.21 -11.81 15.93
CA ALA A 12 4.03 -10.98 15.67
C ALA A 12 4.40 -9.49 15.59
N HIS A 13 3.82 -8.78 14.61
CA HIS A 13 3.94 -7.32 14.49
C HIS A 13 2.62 -6.73 13.95
N ALA A 14 2.10 -5.67 14.60
CA ALA A 14 0.89 -4.95 14.18
C ALA A 14 -0.30 -5.88 13.81
N SER A 15 -0.60 -6.84 14.70
CA SER A 15 -1.65 -7.87 14.56
C SER A 15 -1.45 -8.90 13.43
N ARG A 16 -0.25 -8.99 12.84
CA ARG A 16 0.10 -9.95 11.79
C ARG A 16 1.20 -10.87 12.28
N LEU A 17 1.21 -12.11 11.79
CA LEU A 17 2.24 -13.10 12.06
C LEU A 17 3.24 -13.11 10.89
N TYR A 18 4.52 -13.20 11.21
CA TYR A 18 5.61 -13.23 10.25
C TYR A 18 6.50 -14.44 10.53
N ALA A 19 6.95 -15.11 9.47
CA ALA A 19 8.01 -16.11 9.51
C ALA A 19 9.30 -15.54 8.94
N VAL A 20 10.42 -15.90 9.55
CA VAL A 20 11.77 -15.56 9.09
C VAL A 20 12.33 -16.76 8.34
N PRO A 21 12.70 -16.62 7.05
CA PRO A 21 13.34 -17.69 6.29
C PRO A 21 14.65 -18.13 6.96
N SER A 22 14.91 -19.43 7.02
CA SER A 22 16.11 -19.96 7.68
C SER A 22 17.41 -19.55 6.96
N ASP A 23 17.34 -19.33 5.65
CA ASP A 23 18.44 -18.90 4.77
C ASP A 23 18.74 -17.40 4.84
N SER A 24 17.94 -16.63 5.61
CA SER A 24 18.09 -15.18 5.69
C SER A 24 19.37 -14.73 6.41
N GLY A 25 19.99 -15.59 7.21
CA GLY A 25 21.14 -15.24 8.05
C GLY A 25 20.82 -14.30 9.22
N HIS A 26 19.54 -14.01 9.46
CA HIS A 26 19.08 -13.13 10.54
C HIS A 26 18.28 -13.90 11.58
N THR A 27 18.40 -13.49 12.84
CA THR A 27 17.61 -14.08 13.92
C THR A 27 16.19 -13.51 13.95
N VAL A 28 15.23 -14.26 14.51
CA VAL A 28 13.84 -13.77 14.69
C VAL A 28 13.78 -12.48 15.50
N ALA A 29 14.59 -12.39 16.56
CA ALA A 29 14.64 -11.19 17.41
C ALA A 29 15.16 -9.96 16.65
N GLU A 30 16.21 -10.13 15.85
CA GLU A 30 16.79 -9.06 15.02
C GLU A 30 15.79 -8.57 13.96
N THR A 31 15.14 -9.51 13.27
CA THR A 31 14.10 -9.21 12.27
C THR A 31 12.87 -8.54 12.91
N ALA A 32 12.43 -9.00 14.08
CA ALA A 32 11.33 -8.36 14.81
C ALA A 32 11.66 -6.91 15.21
N ALA A 33 12.88 -6.65 15.70
CA ALA A 33 13.36 -5.32 16.05
C ALA A 33 13.37 -4.38 14.83
N SER A 34 13.85 -4.87 13.69
CA SER A 34 13.83 -4.15 12.41
C SER A 34 12.42 -3.69 12.00
N TYR A 35 11.39 -4.51 12.24
CA TYR A 35 10.00 -4.16 11.94
C TYR A 35 9.45 -3.09 12.89
N VAL A 36 9.80 -3.17 14.17
CA VAL A 36 9.45 -2.17 15.18
C VAL A 36 10.09 -0.82 14.84
N ASP A 37 11.38 -0.78 14.54
CA ASP A 37 12.10 0.44 14.17
C ASP A 37 11.52 1.08 12.90
N ALA A 38 11.25 0.28 11.87
CA ALA A 38 10.61 0.75 10.64
C ALA A 38 9.23 1.38 10.90
N SER A 39 8.47 0.87 11.88
CA SER A 39 7.16 1.42 12.24
C SER A 39 7.27 2.79 12.92
N PHE A 40 8.28 2.98 13.78
CA PHE A 40 8.55 4.26 14.45
C PHE A 40 9.02 5.35 13.49
N VAL A 41 9.84 5.00 12.49
CA VAL A 41 10.25 5.95 11.45
C VAL A 41 9.02 6.43 10.67
N ARG A 42 8.15 5.50 10.25
CA ARG A 42 6.93 5.82 9.50
C ARG A 42 5.98 6.72 10.30
N SER A 43 5.81 6.49 11.60
CA SER A 43 4.94 7.32 12.44
C SER A 43 5.47 8.74 12.61
N ARG A 44 6.80 8.92 12.75
CA ARG A 44 7.42 10.26 12.85
C ARG A 44 7.30 11.05 11.56
N VAL A 45 7.45 10.41 10.40
CA VAL A 45 7.26 11.07 9.10
C VAL A 45 5.81 11.52 8.94
N ARG A 46 4.85 10.67 9.33
CA ARG A 46 3.41 11.00 9.26
C ARG A 46 3.01 12.12 10.20
N SER A 47 3.58 12.21 11.40
CA SER A 47 3.28 13.31 12.33
C SER A 47 3.92 14.65 11.91
N ARG A 48 5.08 14.64 11.26
CA ARG A 48 5.69 15.84 10.65
C ARG A 48 4.92 16.40 9.44
N LEU A 49 3.95 15.66 8.91
CA LEU A 49 3.02 16.14 7.89
C LEU A 49 1.87 16.98 8.49
N ALA A 50 1.69 17.01 9.81
CA ALA A 50 0.48 17.57 10.43
C ALA A 50 0.46 19.11 10.54
N LEU A 51 1.59 19.82 10.52
CA LEU A 51 1.60 21.29 10.47
C LEU A 51 2.96 21.75 9.92
N HIS A 52 3.07 21.86 8.60
CA HIS A 52 4.29 22.36 7.98
C HIS A 52 4.06 23.82 7.56
N TRP A 53 5.07 24.68 7.75
CA TRP A 53 5.05 26.11 7.41
C TRP A 53 4.48 26.42 6.01
N SER A 54 4.64 25.50 5.05
CA SER A 54 4.12 25.65 3.69
C SER A 54 2.60 25.62 3.57
N THR A 55 1.88 24.92 4.46
CA THR A 55 0.40 24.94 4.48
C THR A 55 -0.11 26.25 5.03
N LEU A 56 0.60 26.85 6.00
CA LEU A 56 0.31 28.20 6.49
C LEU A 56 0.59 29.25 5.41
N LEU A 57 1.70 29.11 4.69
CA LEU A 57 2.03 30.02 3.58
C LEU A 57 0.98 29.95 2.45
N GLY A 58 0.52 28.74 2.10
CA GLY A 58 -0.56 28.55 1.13
C GLY A 58 -1.87 29.19 1.58
N ALA A 59 -2.23 29.06 2.87
CA ALA A 59 -3.40 29.72 3.45
C ALA A 59 -3.33 31.25 3.33
N VAL A 60 -2.20 31.84 3.73
CA VAL A 60 -2.01 33.29 3.73
C VAL A 60 -2.02 33.85 2.31
N LEU A 61 -1.32 33.20 1.37
CA LEU A 61 -1.28 33.63 -0.03
C LEU A 61 -2.65 33.50 -0.71
N GLY A 62 -3.38 32.40 -0.45
CA GLY A 62 -4.72 32.19 -1.02
C GLY A 62 -5.74 33.21 -0.52
N GLY A 63 -5.72 33.52 0.79
CA GLY A 63 -6.59 34.54 1.37
C GLY A 63 -6.28 35.94 0.86
N LEU A 64 -5.01 36.36 0.87
CA LEU A 64 -4.59 37.67 0.37
C LEU A 64 -4.88 37.85 -1.12
N PHE A 65 -4.78 36.79 -1.93
CA PHE A 65 -5.08 36.86 -3.35
C PHE A 65 -6.55 37.17 -3.63
N LEU A 66 -7.48 36.52 -2.90
CA LEU A 66 -8.91 36.77 -3.08
C LEU A 66 -9.31 38.15 -2.57
N ASP A 67 -8.77 38.60 -1.44
CA ASP A 67 -9.07 39.94 -0.90
C ASP A 67 -8.56 41.05 -1.83
N ALA A 68 -7.33 40.92 -2.35
CA ALA A 68 -6.78 41.87 -3.30
C ALA A 68 -7.58 41.89 -4.61
N SER A 69 -8.03 40.72 -5.08
CA SER A 69 -8.88 40.62 -6.27
C SER A 69 -10.25 41.27 -6.06
N ALA A 70 -10.87 41.07 -4.90
CA ALA A 70 -12.16 41.66 -4.56
C ALA A 70 -12.08 43.19 -4.44
N TRP A 71 -11.07 43.70 -3.74
CA TRP A 71 -10.85 45.14 -3.64
C TRP A 71 -10.66 45.77 -5.04
N HIS A 72 -9.85 45.15 -5.89
CA HIS A 72 -9.56 45.73 -7.21
C HIS A 72 -10.72 45.63 -8.21
N SER A 73 -11.50 44.54 -8.17
CA SER A 73 -12.56 44.27 -9.16
C SER A 73 -13.92 44.85 -8.78
N SER A 74 -14.23 44.91 -7.49
CA SER A 74 -15.59 45.19 -7.01
C SER A 74 -15.69 46.35 -6.02
N GLY A 75 -14.56 46.90 -5.57
CA GLY A 75 -14.54 48.02 -4.62
C GLY A 75 -15.14 47.66 -3.26
N LEU A 76 -15.28 46.37 -2.94
CA LEU A 76 -15.74 45.91 -1.65
C LEU A 76 -14.74 46.33 -0.57
N THR A 77 -15.22 47.14 0.37
CA THR A 77 -14.47 47.62 1.53
C THR A 77 -15.08 47.17 2.85
N ASP A 78 -16.19 46.42 2.80
CA ASP A 78 -16.82 45.89 4.01
C ASP A 78 -15.89 44.84 4.65
N PRO A 79 -15.44 45.05 5.91
CA PRO A 79 -14.49 44.16 6.57
C PRO A 79 -15.03 42.74 6.76
N ILE A 80 -16.35 42.54 6.84
CA ILE A 80 -16.95 41.21 7.05
C ILE A 80 -16.85 40.37 5.78
N ASP A 81 -17.12 40.99 4.63
CA ASP A 81 -17.05 40.32 3.32
C ASP A 81 -15.61 39.96 2.95
N LEU A 82 -14.66 40.86 3.22
CA LEU A 82 -13.23 40.58 3.06
C LEU A 82 -12.79 39.42 3.95
N LEU A 83 -13.22 39.37 5.20
CA LEU A 83 -12.86 38.26 6.11
C LEU A 83 -13.41 36.91 5.64
N MET A 84 -14.63 36.90 5.08
CA MET A 84 -15.23 35.69 4.49
C MET A 84 -14.46 35.24 3.23
N LEU A 85 -14.10 36.17 2.35
CA LEU A 85 -13.30 35.87 1.16
C LEU A 85 -11.90 35.38 1.52
N PHE A 86 -11.25 36.01 2.50
CA PHE A 86 -9.98 35.56 3.04
C PHE A 86 -10.07 34.12 3.55
N GLY A 87 -11.11 33.81 4.33
CA GLY A 87 -11.34 32.47 4.85
C GLY A 87 -11.49 31.43 3.72
N LEU A 88 -12.25 31.76 2.68
CA LEU A 88 -12.42 30.89 1.51
C LEU A 88 -11.09 30.68 0.77
N GLY A 89 -10.35 31.76 0.53
CA GLY A 89 -9.05 31.74 -0.13
C GLY A 89 -8.00 30.96 0.65
N ALA A 90 -8.04 31.07 1.97
CA ALA A 90 -7.18 30.30 2.86
C ALA A 90 -7.46 28.79 2.77
N ILE A 91 -8.74 28.38 2.74
CA ILE A 91 -9.12 26.97 2.58
C ILE A 91 -8.62 26.42 1.24
N VAL A 92 -8.85 27.16 0.15
CA VAL A 92 -8.38 26.79 -1.19
C VAL A 92 -6.85 26.70 -1.23
N GLY A 93 -6.16 27.69 -0.67
CA GLY A 93 -4.70 27.72 -0.59
C GLY A 93 -4.10 26.55 0.19
N VAL A 94 -4.70 26.17 1.32
CA VAL A 94 -4.33 24.95 2.07
C VAL A 94 -4.55 23.70 1.23
N SER A 95 -5.70 23.58 0.57
CA SER A 95 -6.03 22.39 -0.23
C SER A 95 -5.05 22.19 -1.40
N THR A 96 -4.66 23.27 -2.08
CA THR A 96 -3.69 23.27 -3.18
C THR A 96 -2.29 22.95 -2.69
N ALA A 97 -1.85 23.55 -1.57
CA ALA A 97 -0.54 23.26 -0.98
C ALA A 97 -0.43 21.78 -0.54
N VAL A 98 -1.50 21.21 0.02
CA VAL A 98 -1.59 19.79 0.35
C VAL A 98 -1.59 18.93 -0.92
N GLY A 99 -2.36 19.31 -1.95
CA GLY A 99 -2.42 18.60 -3.23
C GLY A 99 -1.08 18.54 -3.94
N MET A 100 -0.40 19.68 -4.07
CA MET A 100 0.90 19.78 -4.74
C MET A 100 1.99 19.04 -3.97
N ARG A 101 1.94 19.07 -2.63
CA ARG A 101 2.85 18.29 -1.80
C ARG A 101 2.64 16.79 -1.97
N ARG A 102 1.39 16.32 -2.02
CA ARG A 102 1.09 14.91 -2.31
C ARG A 102 1.59 14.51 -3.70
N ALA A 103 1.46 15.39 -4.69
CA ALA A 103 1.96 15.17 -6.03
C ALA A 103 3.50 15.10 -6.09
N LEU A 104 4.21 15.92 -5.32
CA LEU A 104 5.69 15.94 -5.25
C LEU A 104 6.27 14.83 -4.36
N GLN A 105 5.53 14.38 -3.33
CA GLN A 105 5.93 13.26 -2.45
C GLN A 105 5.68 11.88 -3.07
N SER A 106 5.32 11.81 -4.36
CA SER A 106 5.09 10.58 -5.11
C SER A 106 6.38 9.79 -5.46
N HIS A 107 7.55 10.18 -4.92
CA HIS A 107 8.84 9.50 -5.12
C HIS A 107 9.41 9.03 -3.78
N PRO A 108 10.11 7.88 -3.77
CA PRO A 108 9.79 6.71 -2.95
C PRO A 108 9.95 7.00 -1.44
N ALA A 109 9.00 6.49 -0.67
CA ALA A 109 9.12 6.41 0.78
C ALA A 109 10.50 5.84 1.14
N GLU A 110 11.20 6.54 2.03
CA GLU A 110 12.42 6.09 2.69
C GLU A 110 12.36 4.58 2.93
N ILE A 111 13.23 3.84 2.23
CA ILE A 111 13.33 2.38 2.35
C ILE A 111 13.90 2.12 3.74
N THR A 112 13.04 2.11 4.75
CA THR A 112 13.35 1.47 6.03
C THR A 112 13.59 0.01 5.70
N VAL A 113 14.86 -0.40 5.67
CA VAL A 113 15.29 -1.76 5.32
C VAL A 113 14.74 -2.69 6.38
N ARG A 114 13.56 -3.24 6.09
CA ARG A 114 13.01 -4.35 6.86
C ARG A 114 13.84 -5.56 6.50
N LEU A 115 14.31 -6.26 7.53
CA LEU A 115 14.94 -7.55 7.34
C LEU A 115 13.92 -8.53 6.70
N PRO A 116 14.39 -9.51 5.92
CA PRO A 116 13.51 -10.41 5.18
C PRO A 116 12.61 -11.18 6.13
N ALA A 117 11.29 -10.98 5.98
CA ALA A 117 10.26 -11.76 6.68
C ALA A 117 9.03 -11.86 5.80
N ILE A 118 8.29 -12.96 5.95
CA ILE A 118 7.10 -13.25 5.16
C ILE A 118 5.91 -13.30 6.09
N GLU A 119 4.92 -12.47 5.80
CA GLU A 119 3.67 -12.47 6.57
C GLU A 119 2.86 -13.72 6.26
N ILE A 120 2.55 -14.46 7.32
CA ILE A 120 1.77 -15.69 7.29
C ILE A 120 0.28 -15.33 7.24
N PRO A 121 -0.46 -15.73 6.19
CA PRO A 121 -1.92 -15.56 6.16
C PRO A 121 -2.59 -16.23 7.36
N VAL A 122 -3.62 -15.60 7.91
CA VAL A 122 -4.32 -16.08 9.12
C VAL A 122 -4.86 -17.51 8.95
N ASP A 123 -5.34 -17.84 7.75
CA ASP A 123 -5.84 -19.16 7.42
C ASP A 123 -4.73 -20.22 7.35
N VAL A 124 -3.54 -19.86 6.87
CA VAL A 124 -2.35 -20.72 6.92
C VAL A 124 -1.96 -20.93 8.38
N ALA A 125 -1.73 -19.86 9.14
CA ALA A 125 -1.33 -19.94 10.56
C ALA A 125 -2.28 -20.81 11.41
N ARG A 126 -3.59 -20.72 11.16
CA ARG A 126 -4.61 -21.49 11.90
C ARG A 126 -4.63 -22.98 11.57
N ARG A 127 -4.26 -23.34 10.35
CA ARG A 127 -4.40 -24.71 9.84
C ARG A 127 -3.07 -25.45 9.70
N SER A 128 -1.96 -24.73 9.79
CA SER A 128 -0.63 -25.31 9.81
C SER A 128 -0.45 -26.31 10.96
N PRO A 129 0.25 -27.43 10.71
CA PRO A 129 0.73 -28.33 11.76
C PRO A 129 1.57 -27.59 12.79
N GLY A 130 1.59 -28.09 14.04
CA GLY A 130 2.35 -27.44 15.12
C GLY A 130 3.86 -27.68 15.06
N ASP A 131 4.28 -28.66 14.27
CA ASP A 131 5.65 -29.05 13.95
C ASP A 131 6.14 -28.47 12.61
N ALA A 132 5.33 -27.63 11.96
CA ALA A 132 5.69 -26.99 10.70
C ALA A 132 6.89 -26.07 10.89
N THR A 133 7.93 -26.26 10.09
CA THR A 133 9.13 -25.42 10.10
C THR A 133 8.84 -24.01 9.58
N ALA A 134 9.73 -23.06 9.90
CA ALA A 134 9.63 -21.69 9.40
C ALA A 134 9.59 -21.61 7.86
N ASP A 135 10.38 -22.47 7.20
CA ASP A 135 10.48 -22.50 5.75
C ASP A 135 9.23 -23.09 5.08
N GLU A 136 8.61 -24.10 5.71
CA GLU A 136 7.30 -24.61 5.27
C GLU A 136 6.23 -23.54 5.38
N LEU A 137 6.17 -22.82 6.50
CA LEU A 137 5.24 -21.70 6.69
C LEU A 137 5.47 -20.60 5.66
N VAL A 138 6.74 -20.27 5.38
CA VAL A 138 7.16 -19.35 4.32
C VAL A 138 6.64 -19.82 2.96
N LEU A 139 6.90 -21.08 2.59
CA LEU A 139 6.51 -21.66 1.31
C LEU A 139 5.00 -21.62 1.13
N TRP A 140 4.23 -22.15 2.09
CA TRP A 140 2.77 -22.17 2.04
C TRP A 140 2.19 -20.74 1.97
N SER A 141 2.80 -19.80 2.68
CA SER A 141 2.40 -18.38 2.65
C SER A 141 2.66 -17.73 1.29
N ILE A 142 3.81 -18.00 0.66
CA ILE A 142 4.12 -17.51 -0.69
C ILE A 142 3.12 -18.07 -1.71
N LEU A 143 2.90 -19.38 -1.70
CA LEU A 143 2.00 -20.04 -2.64
C LEU A 143 0.56 -19.56 -2.50
N THR A 144 0.07 -19.43 -1.26
CA THR A 144 -1.26 -18.88 -0.96
C THR A 144 -1.39 -17.43 -1.44
N ARG A 145 -0.37 -16.60 -1.21
CA ARG A 145 -0.37 -15.20 -1.68
C ARG A 145 -0.32 -15.09 -3.19
N ARG A 146 0.51 -15.89 -3.84
CA ARG A 146 0.65 -15.92 -5.30
C ARG A 146 -0.66 -16.34 -5.96
N PHE A 147 -1.33 -17.37 -5.44
CA PHE A 147 -2.66 -17.77 -5.91
C PHE A 147 -3.69 -16.63 -5.76
N ARG A 148 -3.77 -16.00 -4.58
CA ARG A 148 -4.69 -14.87 -4.36
C ARG A 148 -4.40 -13.69 -5.28
N ALA A 149 -3.13 -13.35 -5.48
CA ALA A 149 -2.72 -12.28 -6.37
C ALA A 149 -3.07 -12.58 -7.83
N ALA A 150 -2.84 -13.82 -8.28
CA ALA A 150 -3.19 -14.24 -9.63
C ALA A 150 -4.71 -14.25 -9.86
N ARG A 151 -5.50 -14.69 -8.87
CA ARG A 151 -6.96 -14.65 -8.93
C ARG A 151 -7.48 -13.21 -9.02
N VAL A 152 -6.96 -12.31 -8.19
CA VAL A 152 -7.30 -10.88 -8.24
C VAL A 152 -6.89 -10.27 -9.59
N ALA A 153 -5.73 -10.64 -10.14
CA ALA A 153 -5.30 -10.15 -11.45
C ALA A 153 -6.23 -10.62 -12.58
N LEU A 154 -6.71 -11.86 -12.52
CA LEU A 154 -7.69 -12.41 -13.45
C LEU A 154 -9.05 -11.71 -13.33
N GLU A 155 -9.53 -11.50 -12.10
CA GLU A 155 -10.81 -10.81 -11.81
C GLU A 155 -10.80 -9.34 -12.24
N ASN A 156 -9.63 -8.67 -12.20
CA ASN A 156 -9.48 -7.26 -12.56
C ASN A 156 -8.95 -7.05 -13.99
N LEU A 157 -9.08 -8.04 -14.87
CA LEU A 157 -8.74 -7.84 -16.27
C LEU A 157 -9.60 -6.72 -16.87
N PRO A 158 -8.99 -5.72 -17.55
CA PRO A 158 -9.75 -4.63 -18.14
C PRO A 158 -10.64 -5.16 -19.26
N PHE A 159 -11.91 -4.74 -19.27
CA PHE A 159 -12.79 -4.95 -20.41
C PHE A 159 -12.18 -4.28 -21.66
N GLU A 160 -12.40 -4.84 -22.85
CA GLU A 160 -11.81 -4.34 -24.12
C GLU A 160 -12.00 -2.82 -24.34
N GLN A 161 -13.13 -2.27 -23.90
CA GLN A 161 -13.40 -0.82 -23.96
C GLN A 161 -12.47 0.01 -23.06
N ASP A 162 -12.21 -0.42 -21.83
CA ASP A 162 -11.35 0.29 -20.88
C ASP A 162 -9.87 0.17 -21.25
N ALA A 163 -9.47 -0.97 -21.83
CA ALA A 163 -8.11 -1.19 -22.30
C ALA A 163 -7.74 -0.23 -23.44
N THR A 164 -8.68 0.02 -24.37
CA THR A 164 -8.48 0.92 -25.51
C THR A 164 -8.31 2.37 -25.05
N GLU A 165 -9.09 2.81 -24.05
CA GLU A 165 -8.96 4.16 -23.47
C GLU A 165 -7.71 4.31 -22.58
N ALA A 166 -7.31 3.28 -21.84
CA ALA A 166 -6.10 3.29 -21.02
C ALA A 166 -4.83 3.27 -21.87
N GLN A 167 -4.84 2.56 -23.01
CA GLN A 167 -3.75 2.50 -23.96
C GLN A 167 -3.61 3.80 -24.78
N ALA A 168 -4.72 4.48 -25.07
CA ALA A 168 -4.70 5.83 -25.66
C ALA A 168 -4.11 6.88 -24.69
N ARG A 169 -4.27 6.69 -23.37
CA ARG A 169 -3.69 7.56 -22.33
C ARG A 169 -2.24 7.22 -21.98
N SER A 170 -1.83 5.96 -22.12
CA SER A 170 -0.50 5.46 -21.81
C SER A 170 0.29 5.22 -23.09
N GLY A 171 0.76 6.32 -23.71
CA GLY A 171 1.60 6.24 -24.90
C GLY A 171 2.82 5.34 -24.66
N GLY A 172 2.82 4.13 -25.24
CA GLY A 172 4.01 3.29 -25.34
C GLY A 172 3.97 1.89 -24.71
N SER A 173 2.84 1.33 -24.28
CA SER A 173 2.80 -0.10 -23.89
C SER A 173 2.61 -1.00 -25.12
N THR A 174 3.65 -1.78 -25.44
CA THR A 174 3.70 -2.79 -26.52
C THR A 174 2.94 -4.09 -26.19
N ILE A 175 2.39 -4.21 -24.99
CA ILE A 175 1.62 -5.40 -24.59
C ILE A 175 0.16 -5.16 -24.97
N THR A 176 -0.36 -5.97 -25.90
CA THR A 176 -1.77 -5.91 -26.28
C THR A 176 -2.65 -6.37 -25.11
N PRO A 177 -3.89 -5.89 -24.98
CA PRO A 177 -4.81 -6.36 -23.95
C PRO A 177 -5.00 -7.88 -23.97
N ALA A 178 -5.02 -8.49 -25.16
CA ALA A 178 -5.06 -9.94 -25.35
C ALA A 178 -3.80 -10.67 -24.82
N ALA A 179 -2.61 -10.06 -24.92
CA ALA A 179 -1.39 -10.63 -24.33
C ALA A 179 -1.40 -10.50 -22.81
N THR A 180 -1.93 -9.39 -22.26
CA THR A 180 -2.10 -9.20 -20.82
C THR A 180 -3.09 -10.20 -20.23
N SER A 181 -4.21 -10.48 -20.90
CA SER A 181 -5.17 -11.48 -20.46
C SER A 181 -4.58 -12.89 -20.51
N ALA A 182 -3.90 -13.25 -21.60
CA ALA A 182 -3.24 -14.56 -21.71
C ALA A 182 -2.16 -14.78 -20.63
N LEU A 183 -1.40 -13.73 -20.30
CA LEU A 183 -0.41 -13.78 -19.21
C LEU A 183 -1.06 -13.92 -17.83
N ALA A 184 -2.18 -13.23 -17.58
CA ALA A 184 -2.92 -13.35 -16.33
C ALA A 184 -3.54 -14.75 -16.16
N GLU A 185 -4.11 -15.31 -17.23
CA GLU A 185 -4.62 -16.69 -17.26
C GLU A 185 -3.52 -17.70 -16.99
N LEU A 186 -2.36 -17.57 -17.66
CA LEU A 186 -1.22 -18.46 -17.42
C LEU A 186 -0.70 -18.34 -15.97
N ALA A 187 -0.62 -17.12 -15.44
CA ALA A 187 -0.23 -16.89 -14.05
C ALA A 187 -1.23 -17.51 -13.07
N TYR A 188 -2.53 -17.45 -13.37
CA TYR A 188 -3.57 -18.10 -12.58
C TYR A 188 -3.44 -19.64 -12.61
N VAL A 189 -3.34 -20.24 -13.80
CA VAL A 189 -3.23 -21.71 -13.94
C VAL A 189 -1.99 -22.24 -13.23
N THR A 190 -0.84 -21.58 -13.40
CA THR A 190 0.39 -21.98 -12.70
C THR A 190 0.27 -21.83 -11.19
N ALA A 191 -0.24 -20.68 -10.71
CA ALA A 191 -0.41 -20.45 -9.28
C ALA A 191 -1.46 -21.40 -8.66
N ARG A 192 -2.47 -21.83 -9.44
CA ARG A 192 -3.47 -22.81 -9.02
C ARG A 192 -2.83 -24.17 -8.78
N HIS A 193 -2.06 -24.67 -9.73
CA HIS A 193 -1.36 -25.95 -9.60
C HIS A 193 -0.34 -25.94 -8.45
N ASP A 194 0.37 -24.83 -8.25
CA ASP A 194 1.31 -24.72 -7.13
C ASP A 194 0.59 -24.65 -5.76
N PHE A 195 -0.63 -24.10 -5.71
CA PHE A 195 -1.41 -23.93 -4.47
C PHE A 195 -2.21 -25.17 -4.06
N GLU A 196 -2.68 -25.97 -5.02
CA GLU A 196 -3.47 -27.19 -4.80
C GLU A 196 -2.90 -28.11 -3.70
N PRO A 197 -1.61 -28.53 -3.71
CA PRO A 197 -1.07 -29.39 -2.65
C PRO A 197 -1.04 -28.71 -1.27
N VAL A 198 -0.85 -27.39 -1.22
CA VAL A 198 -0.91 -26.62 0.03
C VAL A 198 -2.34 -26.58 0.55
N ALA A 199 -3.31 -26.42 -0.35
CA ALA A 199 -4.71 -26.38 0.00
C ALA A 199 -5.19 -27.71 0.55
N GLU A 200 -4.79 -28.83 -0.05
CA GLU A 200 -5.08 -30.16 0.46
C GLU A 200 -4.43 -30.41 1.84
N LEU A 201 -3.13 -30.12 1.97
CA LEU A 201 -2.37 -30.31 3.21
C LEU A 201 -2.98 -29.54 4.38
N LEU A 202 -3.34 -28.27 4.13
CA LEU A 202 -3.87 -27.38 5.16
C LEU A 202 -5.40 -27.44 5.24
N GLY A 203 -6.09 -28.23 4.41
CA GLY A 203 -7.56 -28.25 4.31
C GLY A 203 -8.20 -26.90 3.97
N LEU A 204 -7.50 -26.06 3.19
CA LEU A 204 -8.01 -24.80 2.66
C LEU A 204 -9.01 -25.06 1.52
N PRO A 205 -9.89 -24.09 1.19
CA PRO A 205 -10.78 -24.25 0.04
C PRO A 205 -9.95 -24.47 -1.22
N LEU A 206 -10.27 -25.54 -1.93
CA LEU A 206 -9.66 -25.86 -3.22
C LEU A 206 -10.05 -24.80 -4.25
N PRO A 207 -9.14 -24.47 -5.18
CA PRO A 207 -9.43 -23.54 -6.25
C PRO A 207 -10.30 -24.20 -7.33
N ASP A 208 -11.41 -23.53 -7.69
CA ASP A 208 -12.27 -23.95 -8.81
C ASP A 208 -11.58 -23.74 -10.19
#